data_AF-A0A978U459-F1
#
_entry.id   AF-A0A978U459-F1
#
_cell.length_a   1.000
_cell.length_b   1.000
_cell.length_c   1.000
_cell.angle_alpha   90.00
_cell.angle_beta   90.00
_cell.angle_gamma   90.00
#
_symmetry.space_group_name_H-M   'P 1'
#
loop_
_entity.id
_entity.type
_entity.pdbx_description
1 polymer ?
#
loop_
_entity_poly.entity_id
_entity_poly.type
_entity_poly.pdbx_seq_one_letter_code
_entity_poly.pdbx_strand_id
1 'polypeptide(L)'
;MLTVQADTNEVNGILAGYVAQMILLGEYEQGWAFMLANYDRTSDWGLEIYKDGQVVYRYPDFPTALEAFLTEQGYLPAGGAAAR
;
A
#
# COMPACT_ATOMS: atom_id res chain seq x y z
N MET A 1 -23.16 3.34 25.62
CA MET A 1 -22.15 2.38 25.12
C MET A 1 -21.84 2.80 23.69
N LEU A 2 -20.68 3.41 23.45
CA LEU A 2 -20.22 3.77 22.11
C LEU A 2 -19.47 2.56 21.57
N THR A 3 -20.06 1.85 20.60
CA THR A 3 -19.34 0.87 19.81
C THR A 3 -18.41 1.63 18.88
N VAL A 4 -17.11 1.61 19.18
CA VAL A 4 -16.09 1.94 18.18
C VAL A 4 -16.17 0.84 17.14
N GLN A 5 -16.76 1.16 15.99
CA GLN A 5 -16.73 0.30 14.82
C GLN A 5 -15.28 0.32 14.35
N ALA A 6 -14.53 -0.75 14.66
CA ALA A 6 -13.20 -0.93 14.13
C ALA A 6 -13.35 -1.12 12.62
N ASP A 7 -13.19 -0.04 11.87
CA ASP A 7 -13.18 -0.08 10.42
C ASP A 7 -11.99 -0.93 9.99
N THR A 8 -12.28 -2.20 9.70
CA THR A 8 -11.33 -3.18 9.14
C THR A 8 -10.68 -2.71 7.83
N ASN A 9 -11.19 -1.62 7.25
CA ASN A 9 -10.64 -0.89 6.11
C ASN A 9 -9.22 -0.32 6.33
N GLU A 10 -8.69 -0.34 7.57
CA GLU A 10 -7.37 0.24 7.88
C GLU A 10 -6.18 -0.72 7.69
N VAL A 11 -6.37 -2.05 7.60
CA VAL A 11 -5.24 -3.01 7.61
C VAL A 11 -4.24 -2.73 6.48
N ASN A 12 -4.74 -2.55 5.25
CA ASN A 12 -3.89 -2.26 4.10
C ASN A 12 -3.23 -0.87 4.21
N GLY A 13 -3.92 0.13 4.76
CA GLY A 13 -3.33 1.45 5.03
C GLY A 13 -2.18 1.39 6.06
N ILE A 14 -2.37 0.62 7.15
CA ILE A 14 -1.33 0.40 8.16
C ILE A 14 -0.12 -0.31 7.54
N LEU A 15 -0.34 -1.34 6.73
CA LEU A 15 0.73 -2.07 6.06
C LEU A 15 1.47 -1.19 5.03
N ALA A 16 0.77 -0.31 4.32
CA ALA A 16 1.40 0.65 3.42
C ALA A 16 2.37 1.59 4.18
N GLY A 17 1.91 2.15 5.30
CA GLY A 17 2.75 2.98 6.17
C GLY A 17 3.94 2.22 6.75
N TYR A 18 3.73 0.97 7.17
CA TYR A 18 4.79 0.08 7.65
C TYR A 18 5.84 -0.15 6.56
N VAL A 19 5.45 -0.53 5.34
CA VAL A 19 6.37 -0.74 4.21
C VAL A 19 7.18 0.53 3.93
N ALA A 20 6.54 1.70 3.86
CA ALA A 20 7.22 2.96 3.65
C ALA A 20 8.29 3.23 4.73
N GLN A 21 7.98 2.95 6.01
CA GLN A 21 8.93 3.09 7.10
C GLN A 21 10.10 2.10 6.99
N MET A 22 9.85 0.86 6.58
CA MET A 22 10.90 -0.15 6.39
C MET A 22 11.84 0.21 5.22
N ILE A 23 11.31 0.84 4.16
CA ILE A 23 12.13 1.36 3.06
C ILE A 23 13.13 2.41 3.58
N LEU A 24 12.69 3.34 4.43
CA LEU A 24 13.58 4.36 5.00
C LEU A 24 14.68 3.77 5.89
N LEU A 25 14.49 2.55 6.40
CA LEU A 25 15.48 1.82 7.20
C LEU A 25 16.38 0.91 6.35
N GLY A 26 16.17 0.84 5.02
CA GLY A 26 16.88 -0.09 4.13
C GLY A 26 16.37 -1.53 4.21
N GLU A 27 15.21 -1.77 4.82
CA GLU A 27 14.64 -3.09 5.09
C GLU A 27 13.41 -3.40 4.22
N TYR A 28 13.42 -2.90 2.97
CA TYR A 28 12.29 -3.05 2.02
C TYR A 28 11.83 -4.50 1.88
N GLU A 29 12.75 -5.45 1.64
CA GLU A 29 12.39 -6.85 1.38
C GLU A 29 11.63 -7.48 2.55
N GLN A 30 12.08 -7.21 3.78
CA GLN A 30 11.41 -7.70 4.99
C GLN A 30 10.04 -7.03 5.19
N GLY A 31 9.97 -5.71 5.02
CA GLY A 31 8.71 -4.98 5.11
C GLY A 31 7.68 -5.46 4.08
N TRP A 32 8.13 -5.66 2.84
CA TRP A 32 7.29 -6.15 1.75
C TRP A 32 6.80 -7.58 1.98
N ALA A 33 7.69 -8.49 2.39
CA ALA A 33 7.31 -9.86 2.71
C ALA A 33 6.27 -9.93 3.83
N PHE A 34 6.42 -9.11 4.87
CA PHE A 34 5.44 -9.00 5.94
C PHE A 34 4.08 -8.48 5.44
N MET A 35 4.08 -7.45 4.59
CA MET A 35 2.85 -6.95 3.96
C MET A 35 2.16 -8.04 3.13
N LEU A 36 2.89 -8.76 2.27
CA LEU A 36 2.33 -9.84 1.43
C LEU A 36 1.68 -10.97 2.25
N ALA A 37 2.21 -11.26 3.44
CA ALA A 37 1.66 -12.26 4.33
C ALA A 37 0.35 -11.80 5.01
N ASN A 38 0.17 -10.49 5.24
CA ASN A 38 -0.84 -9.97 6.16
C ASN A 38 -1.91 -9.05 5.53
N TYR A 39 -1.75 -8.63 4.27
CA TYR A 39 -2.72 -7.72 3.65
C TYR A 39 -4.10 -8.38 3.49
N ASP A 40 -5.14 -7.55 3.59
CA ASP A 40 -6.50 -7.96 3.30
C ASP A 40 -6.70 -8.03 1.79
N ARG A 41 -6.88 -9.27 1.30
CA ARG A 41 -7.10 -9.60 -0.12
C ARG A 41 -8.50 -9.29 -0.61
N THR A 42 -9.44 -9.02 0.29
CA THR A 42 -10.84 -8.76 -0.02
C THR A 42 -11.18 -7.28 -0.02
N SER A 43 -10.30 -6.44 0.55
CA SER A 43 -10.43 -5.00 0.53
C SER A 43 -10.18 -4.45 -0.87
N ASP A 44 -11.05 -3.56 -1.31
CA ASP A 44 -10.86 -2.76 -2.52
C ASP A 44 -10.48 -1.31 -2.25
N TRP A 45 -10.30 -0.97 -0.97
CA TRP A 45 -9.92 0.37 -0.58
C TRP A 45 -8.49 0.68 -1.04
N GLY A 46 -8.29 1.86 -1.63
CA GLY A 46 -6.99 2.32 -2.13
C GLY A 46 -6.57 1.73 -3.48
N LEU A 47 -7.44 0.99 -4.18
CA LEU A 47 -7.12 0.46 -5.51
C LEU A 47 -7.42 1.42 -6.67
N GLU A 48 -8.17 2.49 -6.41
CA GLU A 48 -8.71 3.37 -7.46
C GLU A 48 -7.90 4.66 -7.62
N ILE A 49 -7.66 5.04 -8.87
CA ILE A 49 -7.08 6.34 -9.23
C ILE A 49 -8.21 7.24 -9.71
N TYR A 50 -8.27 8.43 -9.13
CA TYR A 50 -9.28 9.43 -9.44
C TYR A 50 -8.67 10.57 -10.27
N LYS A 51 -9.39 10.98 -11.33
CA LYS A 51 -9.14 12.22 -12.07
C LYS A 51 -10.45 12.96 -12.22
N ASP A 52 -10.49 14.23 -11.84
CA ASP A 52 -11.70 15.06 -11.89
C ASP A 52 -12.91 14.42 -11.18
N GLY A 53 -12.66 13.70 -10.07
CA GLY A 53 -13.68 13.01 -9.28
C GLY A 53 -14.19 11.70 -9.88
N GLN A 54 -13.64 11.23 -11.00
CA GLN A 54 -13.99 9.96 -11.62
C GLN A 54 -12.86 8.95 -11.50
N VAL A 55 -13.21 7.69 -11.27
CA VAL A 55 -12.26 6.58 -11.33
C VAL A 55 -11.82 6.41 -12.79
N VAL A 56 -10.55 6.66 -13.07
CA VAL A 56 -9.96 6.50 -14.41
C VAL A 56 -9.18 5.20 -14.56
N TYR A 57 -8.80 4.59 -13.43
CA TYR A 57 -8.07 3.32 -13.40
C TYR A 57 -8.27 2.65 -12.04
N ARG A 58 -8.21 1.32 -12.03
CA ARG A 58 -8.24 0.51 -10.81
C ARG A 58 -7.15 -0.57 -10.87
N TYR A 59 -6.30 -0.62 -9.86
CA TYR A 59 -5.29 -1.66 -9.71
C TYR A 59 -5.95 -3.02 -9.44
N PRO A 60 -5.32 -4.13 -9.89
CA PRO A 60 -5.85 -5.47 -9.70
C PRO A 60 -5.84 -5.90 -8.23
N ASP A 61 -4.86 -5.43 -7.45
CA ASP A 61 -4.69 -5.77 -6.04
C ASP A 61 -3.91 -4.69 -5.28
N PHE A 62 -3.92 -4.81 -3.95
CA PHE A 62 -3.26 -3.87 -3.05
C PHE A 62 -1.74 -3.81 -3.23
N PRO A 63 -0.99 -4.93 -3.32
CA PRO A 63 0.45 -4.88 -3.57
C PRO A 63 0.81 -4.10 -4.84
N THR A 64 0.07 -4.30 -5.94
CA THR A 64 0.29 -3.56 -7.19
C THR A 64 0.03 -2.07 -7.01
N ALA A 65 -1.05 -1.70 -6.32
CA ALA A 65 -1.38 -0.30 -6.02
C ALA A 65 -0.30 0.36 -5.14
N LEU A 66 0.18 -0.36 -4.13
CA LEU A 66 1.20 0.11 -3.19
C LEU A 66 2.55 0.32 -3.87
N GLU A 67 2.99 -0.62 -4.72
CA GLU A 67 4.25 -0.49 -5.45
C GLU A 67 4.24 0.75 -6.36
N ALA A 68 3.14 0.98 -7.08
CA ALA A 68 2.99 2.15 -7.93
C ALA A 68 3.01 3.45 -7.11
N PHE A 69 2.29 3.48 -5.98
CA PHE A 69 2.29 4.63 -5.07
C PHE A 69 3.70 4.91 -4.51
N LEU A 70 4.40 3.89 -4.01
CA LEU A 70 5.75 4.05 -3.46
C LEU A 70 6.76 4.51 -4.53
N THR A 71 6.60 4.06 -5.77
CA THR A 71 7.41 4.51 -6.90
C THR A 71 7.13 5.99 -7.23
N GLU A 72 5.86 6.38 -7.29
CA GLU A 72 5.44 7.77 -7.54
C GLU A 72 5.95 8.73 -6.46
N GLN A 73 5.91 8.30 -5.18
CA GLN A 73 6.40 9.08 -4.05
C GLN A 73 7.94 9.03 -3.89
N GLY A 74 8.66 8.29 -4.72
CA GLY A 74 10.12 8.22 -4.71
C GLY A 74 10.72 7.34 -3.60
N TYR A 75 9.91 6.50 -2.94
CA TYR A 75 10.41 5.48 -2.02
C TYR A 75 11.08 4.32 -2.78
N LEU A 76 10.59 3.99 -3.97
CA LEU A 76 11.19 2.99 -4.86
C LEU A 76 11.68 3.66 -6.15
N PRO A 77 12.81 3.22 -6.72
CA PRO A 77 13.19 3.67 -8.05
C PRO A 77 12.25 3.07 -9.10
N ALA A 78 12.15 3.75 -10.25
CA ALA A 78 11.39 3.25 -11.39
C ALA A 78 11.88 1.85 -11.79
N GLY A 79 11.03 0.83 -11.59
CA GLY A 79 11.37 -0.58 -11.83
C GLY A 79 11.48 -1.46 -10.58
N GLY A 80 11.13 -0.97 -9.38
CA GLY A 80 10.72 -1.80 -8.24
C GLY A 80 11.84 -2.37 -7.35
N ALA A 81 13.12 -2.22 -7.70
CA ALA A 81 14.22 -2.65 -6.83
C ALA A 81 14.71 -1.48 -5.97
N ALA A 82 14.36 -1.45 -4.68
CA ALA A 82 14.78 -0.41 -3.72
C ALA A 82 16.24 0.03 -3.93
N ALA A 83 16.44 1.36 -4.01
CA ALA A 83 17.76 1.94 -4.19
C ALA A 83 18.66 1.50 -3.02
N ARG A 84 19.78 0.85 -3.38
CA ARG A 84 20.82 0.38 -2.47
C ARG A 84 21.46 1.53 -1.70
#